data_AF-A0A3R7ES01-F1
#
_entry.id   AF-A0A3R7ES01-F1
#
_cell.length_a   1.000
_cell.length_b   1.000
_cell.length_c   1.000
_cell.angle_alpha   90.00
_cell.angle_beta   90.00
_cell.angle_gamma   90.00
#
_symmetry.space_group_name_H-M   'P 1'
#
loop_
_entity.id
_entity.type
_entity.pdbx_description
1 polymer ?
#
loop_
_entity_poly.entity_id
_entity_poly.type
_entity_poly.pdbx_seq_one_letter_code
_entity_poly.pdbx_strand_id
1 'polypeptide(L)'
;MARHSQLTNRVAQVISHARNSVDEAGIERLHQSLTDVISEHGITADRVFNMDETSFASRRKSKDVVALKGSPNVWAKTITTNFHLSIVACGSALGTWIPPLFLLPGETVEKAIGLQCTVPGASVSTSPKGFMDEFMFTTWLEYFAATGDLHTISKPTALRIASTAWLTHMLPKNIVSGFETAGIFPVSLDNMMQRFKLFKGGGSPESYVHATWLVHQEAIRTEVLCLPGKGKKRVGRKTIDVGGRILTLSLLSEIDATVEERKAATKRKLALQGKRAKKRKKTKRASTHWASVFVDKLGGRRRQR
;
A
#
# COMPACT_ATOMS: atom_id res chain seq x y z
N MET A 1 40.02 -30.50 -24.58
CA MET A 1 39.91 -29.23 -25.33
C MET A 1 40.98 -29.08 -26.41
N ALA A 2 42.26 -29.40 -26.16
CA ALA A 2 43.34 -29.32 -27.17
C ALA A 2 43.16 -30.16 -28.46
N ARG A 3 42.17 -31.07 -28.52
CA ARG A 3 41.88 -31.90 -29.71
C ARG A 3 40.64 -31.45 -30.51
N HIS A 4 39.83 -30.54 -29.98
CA HIS A 4 38.60 -30.05 -30.64
C HIS A 4 38.47 -28.54 -30.40
N SER A 5 39.00 -27.75 -31.33
CA SER A 5 39.03 -26.27 -31.27
C SER A 5 37.65 -25.62 -31.31
N GLN A 6 36.63 -26.33 -31.80
CA GLN A 6 35.24 -25.85 -31.79
C GLN A 6 34.51 -25.95 -30.44
N LEU A 7 35.11 -26.57 -29.41
CA LEU A 7 34.47 -26.71 -28.10
C LEU A 7 35.06 -25.73 -27.09
N THR A 8 34.21 -25.15 -26.23
CA THR A 8 34.61 -24.24 -25.15
C THR A 8 34.02 -24.68 -23.82
N ASN A 9 34.82 -24.67 -22.75
CA ASN A 9 34.34 -24.94 -21.40
C ASN A 9 33.51 -23.74 -20.94
N ARG A 10 32.24 -23.97 -20.65
CA ARG A 10 31.34 -22.97 -20.04
C ARG A 10 30.77 -23.53 -18.75
N VAL A 11 30.62 -22.64 -17.77
CA VAL A 11 29.84 -22.95 -16.57
C VAL A 11 28.37 -22.91 -16.97
N ALA A 12 27.67 -24.04 -16.79
CA ALA A 12 26.24 -24.09 -17.05
C ALA A 12 25.49 -23.13 -16.12
N GLN A 13 24.56 -22.35 -16.67
CA GLN A 13 23.67 -21.54 -15.85
C GLN A 13 22.64 -22.45 -15.17
N VAL A 14 22.49 -22.30 -13.87
CA VAL A 14 21.38 -22.92 -13.14
C VAL A 14 20.12 -22.15 -13.48
N ILE A 15 19.24 -22.77 -14.27
CA ILE A 15 17.93 -22.23 -14.64
C ILE A 15 16.83 -22.96 -13.87
N SER A 16 15.70 -22.30 -13.63
CA SER A 16 14.54 -22.93 -13.01
C SER A 16 13.91 -23.95 -13.95
N HIS A 17 13.19 -24.93 -13.39
CA HIS A 17 12.51 -25.97 -14.16
C HIS A 17 11.59 -25.38 -15.24
N ALA A 18 10.81 -24.34 -14.90
CA ALA A 18 9.92 -23.64 -15.83
C ALA A 18 10.66 -22.95 -17.00
N ARG A 19 11.88 -22.45 -16.78
CA ARG A 19 12.71 -21.88 -17.85
C ARG A 19 13.35 -22.95 -18.73
N ASN A 20 13.50 -24.16 -18.20
CA ASN A 20 14.06 -25.31 -18.91
C ASN A 20 13.01 -26.09 -19.70
N SER A 21 11.72 -25.78 -19.53
CA SER A 21 10.60 -26.47 -20.18
C SER A 21 9.94 -25.63 -21.29
N VAL A 22 10.59 -24.55 -21.75
CA VAL A 22 10.07 -23.71 -22.83
C VAL A 22 10.28 -24.42 -24.16
N ASP A 23 9.19 -24.68 -24.89
CA ASP A 23 9.19 -25.27 -26.23
C ASP A 23 8.69 -24.27 -27.29
N GLU A 24 8.98 -24.57 -28.55
CA GLU A 24 8.62 -23.71 -29.69
C GLU A 24 7.11 -23.51 -29.80
N ALA A 25 6.34 -24.60 -29.64
CA ALA A 25 4.88 -24.55 -29.65
C ALA A 25 4.31 -23.65 -28.54
N GLY A 26 4.95 -23.59 -27.37
CA GLY A 26 4.58 -22.68 -26.28
C GLY A 26 4.82 -21.22 -26.62
N ILE A 27 5.93 -20.92 -27.31
CA ILE A 27 6.22 -19.57 -27.80
C ILE A 27 5.20 -19.16 -28.86
N GLU A 28 4.88 -20.05 -29.81
CA GLU A 28 3.87 -19.79 -30.84
C GLU A 28 2.49 -19.49 -30.25
N ARG A 29 2.04 -20.31 -29.27
CA ARG A 29 0.77 -20.07 -28.57
C ARG A 29 0.75 -18.71 -27.87
N LEU A 30 1.83 -18.35 -27.19
CA LEU A 30 1.94 -17.04 -26.53
C LEU A 30 1.90 -15.90 -27.55
N HIS A 31 2.65 -16.03 -28.65
CA HIS A 31 2.69 -15.03 -29.72
C HIS A 31 1.31 -14.81 -30.34
N GLN A 32 0.60 -15.89 -30.68
CA GLN A 32 -0.73 -15.79 -31.26
C GLN A 32 -1.71 -15.16 -30.28
N SER A 33 -1.72 -15.63 -29.03
CA SER A 33 -2.59 -15.09 -27.98
C SER A 33 -2.36 -13.59 -27.74
N LEU A 34 -1.09 -13.15 -27.71
CA LEU A 34 -0.76 -11.72 -27.58
C LEU A 34 -1.21 -10.93 -28.81
N THR A 35 -1.01 -11.47 -30.01
CA THR A 35 -1.41 -10.82 -31.28
C THR A 35 -2.92 -10.62 -31.33
N ASP A 36 -3.69 -11.64 -30.97
CA ASP A 36 -5.16 -11.59 -30.95
C ASP A 36 -5.63 -10.48 -30.00
N VAL A 37 -5.13 -10.45 -28.76
CA VAL A 37 -5.50 -9.44 -27.74
C VAL A 37 -5.10 -8.02 -28.17
N ILE A 38 -3.90 -7.85 -28.73
CA ILE A 38 -3.44 -6.54 -29.24
C ILE A 38 -4.36 -6.05 -30.35
N SER A 39 -4.74 -6.93 -31.27
CA SER A 39 -5.60 -6.59 -32.39
C SER A 39 -7.04 -6.31 -31.96
N GLU A 40 -7.62 -7.13 -31.09
CA GLU A 40 -9.01 -7.03 -30.62
C GLU A 40 -9.25 -5.74 -29.83
N HIS A 41 -8.29 -5.34 -29.00
CA HIS A 41 -8.42 -4.17 -28.13
C HIS A 41 -7.72 -2.92 -28.67
N GLY A 42 -7.09 -2.99 -29.85
CA GLY A 42 -6.36 -1.88 -30.44
C GLY A 42 -5.26 -1.35 -29.52
N ILE A 43 -4.47 -2.25 -28.92
CA ILE A 43 -3.41 -1.90 -27.98
C ILE A 43 -2.25 -1.30 -28.74
N THR A 44 -1.96 -0.03 -28.48
CA THR A 44 -0.86 0.73 -29.07
C THR A 44 0.40 0.68 -28.19
N ALA A 45 1.56 1.04 -28.75
CA ALA A 45 2.84 0.94 -28.06
C ALA A 45 2.91 1.74 -26.74
N ASP A 46 2.19 2.86 -26.64
CA ASP A 46 2.04 3.67 -25.43
C ASP A 46 1.29 2.96 -24.29
N ARG A 47 0.67 1.81 -24.57
CA ARG A 47 -0.09 1.00 -23.60
C ARG A 47 0.59 -0.29 -23.20
N VAL A 48 1.73 -0.61 -23.81
CA VAL A 48 2.53 -1.79 -23.46
C VAL A 48 3.68 -1.34 -22.57
N PHE A 49 3.68 -1.80 -21.32
CA PHE A 49 4.72 -1.48 -20.35
C PHE A 49 5.44 -2.74 -19.89
N ASN A 50 6.75 -2.65 -19.80
CA ASN A 50 7.57 -3.62 -19.10
C ASN A 50 8.04 -2.99 -17.78
N MET A 51 7.73 -3.64 -16.66
CA MET A 51 8.23 -3.25 -15.35
C MET A 51 9.10 -4.37 -14.81
N ASP A 52 10.25 -3.99 -14.25
CA ASP A 52 11.13 -4.94 -13.57
C ASP A 52 11.77 -4.29 -12.33
N GLU A 53 12.01 -5.12 -11.31
CA GLU A 53 12.77 -4.75 -10.13
C GLU A 53 14.21 -5.25 -10.29
N THR A 54 15.16 -4.32 -10.25
CA THR A 54 16.58 -4.64 -10.25
C THR A 54 17.23 -4.13 -8.98
N SER A 55 18.18 -4.88 -8.44
CA SER A 55 18.89 -4.44 -7.26
C SER A 55 20.32 -3.99 -7.52
N PHE A 56 20.68 -2.89 -6.87
CA PHE A 56 22.07 -2.52 -6.59
C PHE A 56 22.58 -3.41 -5.46
N ALA A 57 22.79 -4.68 -5.79
CA ALA A 57 23.62 -5.52 -4.97
C ALA A 57 25.08 -5.07 -5.13
N SER A 58 25.78 -4.84 -4.01
CA SER A 58 27.24 -4.94 -3.97
C SER A 58 27.64 -6.39 -4.24
N ARG A 59 27.41 -6.90 -5.46
CA ARG A 59 27.93 -8.20 -5.88
C ARG A 59 29.44 -8.07 -5.97
N ARG A 60 30.11 -8.50 -4.89
CA ARG A 60 31.50 -8.93 -4.92
C ARG A 60 31.58 -10.15 -5.83
N LYS A 61 31.92 -9.96 -7.12
CA LYS A 61 32.64 -10.97 -7.90
C LYS A 61 33.67 -10.27 -8.78
N SER A 62 34.86 -10.85 -8.72
CA SER A 62 36.10 -10.48 -9.40
C SER A 62 35.84 -9.92 -10.79
N LYS A 63 36.31 -8.70 -11.04
CA LYS A 63 36.61 -8.29 -12.41
C LYS A 63 37.68 -9.24 -12.94
N ASP A 64 37.50 -9.72 -14.17
CA ASP A 64 38.62 -10.30 -14.90
C ASP A 64 39.64 -9.20 -15.13
N VAL A 65 40.83 -9.42 -14.63
CA VAL A 65 41.93 -8.47 -14.70
C VAL A 65 43.08 -9.17 -15.39
N VAL A 66 43.63 -8.52 -16.42
CA VAL A 66 44.84 -9.00 -17.08
C VAL A 66 46.01 -8.70 -16.15
N ALA A 67 46.62 -9.75 -15.60
CA ALA A 67 47.82 -9.67 -14.78
C ALA A 67 48.93 -10.51 -15.42
N LEU A 68 50.18 -10.11 -15.19
CA LEU A 68 51.33 -10.87 -15.66
C LEU A 68 51.34 -12.26 -15.02
N LYS A 69 51.67 -13.27 -15.82
CA LYS A 69 51.75 -14.67 -15.38
C LYS A 69 52.78 -14.78 -14.25
N GLY A 70 52.34 -15.24 -13.07
CA GLY A 70 53.20 -15.34 -11.87
C GLY A 70 53.07 -14.17 -10.89
N SER A 71 52.24 -13.16 -11.16
CA SER A 71 51.95 -12.12 -10.18
C SER A 71 51.23 -12.70 -8.95
N PRO A 72 51.85 -12.64 -7.74
CA PRO A 72 51.28 -13.25 -6.55
C PRO A 72 50.10 -12.45 -5.97
N ASN A 73 49.97 -11.19 -6.36
CA ASN A 73 48.99 -10.29 -5.80
C ASN A 73 48.29 -9.48 -6.89
N VAL A 74 46.96 -9.54 -6.87
CA VAL A 74 46.07 -8.86 -7.80
C VAL A 74 44.90 -8.32 -6.98
N TRP A 75 44.67 -7.02 -7.00
CA TRP A 75 43.69 -6.35 -6.14
C TRP A 75 42.69 -5.55 -6.95
N ALA A 76 41.44 -5.54 -6.52
CA ALA A 76 40.39 -4.68 -7.06
C ALA A 76 39.80 -3.82 -5.93
N LYS A 77 39.84 -2.49 -6.08
CA LYS A 77 39.19 -1.56 -5.15
C LYS A 77 37.68 -1.65 -5.37
N THR A 78 36.98 -2.24 -4.40
CA THR A 78 35.51 -2.38 -4.43
C THR A 78 34.92 -1.43 -3.39
N ILE A 79 34.06 -0.50 -3.81
CA ILE A 79 33.24 0.27 -2.88
C ILE A 79 32.11 -0.66 -2.45
N THR A 80 32.17 -1.16 -1.22
CA THR A 80 31.13 -2.00 -0.67
C THR A 80 30.03 -1.12 -0.12
N THR A 81 28.82 -1.24 -0.65
CA THR A 81 27.64 -0.63 -0.03
C THR A 81 27.24 -1.48 1.18
N ASN A 82 26.98 -0.84 2.32
CA ASN A 82 26.57 -1.53 3.56
C ASN A 82 25.07 -1.91 3.55
N PHE A 83 24.35 -1.55 2.49
CA PHE A 83 22.92 -1.77 2.34
C PHE A 83 22.58 -2.18 0.91
N HIS A 84 21.44 -2.85 0.78
CA HIS A 84 20.84 -3.24 -0.49
C HIS A 84 19.89 -2.15 -0.95
N LEU A 85 19.99 -1.70 -2.21
CA LEU A 85 19.04 -0.78 -2.81
C LEU A 85 18.37 -1.48 -3.98
N SER A 86 17.04 -1.54 -3.98
CA SER A 86 16.27 -1.97 -5.14
C SER A 86 15.78 -0.76 -5.93
N ILE A 87 15.72 -0.90 -7.24
CA ILE A 87 15.11 0.07 -8.16
C ILE A 87 14.05 -0.67 -8.96
N VAL A 88 12.85 -0.13 -8.96
CA VAL A 88 11.76 -0.55 -9.82
C VAL A 88 11.72 0.42 -10.98
N ALA A 89 11.96 -0.08 -12.18
CA ALA A 89 11.93 0.69 -13.42
C ALA A 89 10.79 0.19 -14.30
N CYS A 90 10.10 1.11 -14.97
CA CYS A 90 9.00 0.78 -15.86
C CYS A 90 9.10 1.62 -17.13
N GLY A 91 9.12 0.94 -18.28
CA GLY A 91 9.25 1.54 -19.60
C GLY A 91 8.12 1.09 -20.52
N SER A 92 7.65 2.01 -21.36
CA SER A 92 6.68 1.74 -22.42
C SER A 92 7.39 1.27 -23.70
N ALA A 93 6.70 0.47 -24.50
CA ALA A 93 7.14 0.14 -25.87
C ALA A 93 7.21 1.39 -26.78
N LEU A 94 6.56 2.50 -26.42
CA LEU A 94 6.73 3.80 -27.11
C LEU A 94 8.08 4.45 -26.83
N GLY A 95 8.83 3.99 -25.82
CA GLY A 95 10.11 4.59 -25.40
C GLY A 95 9.99 5.66 -24.32
N THR A 96 8.80 5.83 -23.73
CA THR A 96 8.61 6.61 -22.51
C THR A 96 8.90 5.75 -21.28
N TRP A 97 9.15 6.36 -20.13
CA TRP A 97 9.33 5.65 -18.87
C TRP A 97 8.55 6.33 -17.76
N ILE A 98 8.13 5.52 -16.80
CA ILE A 98 7.59 6.00 -15.53
C ILE A 98 8.78 6.25 -14.61
N PRO A 99 8.85 7.40 -13.89
CA PRO A 99 9.96 7.66 -13.00
C PRO A 99 10.14 6.51 -11.99
N PRO A 100 11.38 6.13 -11.67
CA PRO A 100 11.66 4.92 -10.92
C PRO A 100 11.22 5.03 -9.45
N LEU A 101 10.94 3.87 -8.85
CA LEU A 101 10.78 3.73 -7.40
C LEU A 101 12.05 3.12 -6.81
N PHE A 102 12.71 3.87 -5.94
CA PHE A 102 13.85 3.40 -5.15
C PHE A 102 13.35 2.78 -3.84
N LEU A 103 13.75 1.55 -3.57
CA LEU A 103 13.40 0.79 -2.37
C LEU A 103 14.63 0.60 -1.48
N LEU A 104 14.63 1.31 -0.36
CA LEU A 104 15.65 1.19 0.68
C LEU A 104 15.28 0.11 1.71
N PRO A 105 16.27 -0.50 2.37
CA PRO A 105 16.02 -1.50 3.40
C PRO A 105 15.71 -0.82 4.74
N GLY A 106 14.84 -1.46 5.51
CA GLY A 106 14.40 -0.99 6.83
C GLY A 106 12.97 -0.46 6.80
N GLU A 107 12.43 -0.09 7.96
CA GLU A 107 11.06 0.43 8.08
C GLU A 107 11.00 1.96 8.08
N THR A 108 12.16 2.63 8.09
CA THR A 108 12.26 4.09 8.24
C THR A 108 13.44 4.66 7.46
N VAL A 109 13.24 5.79 6.78
CA VAL A 109 14.32 6.60 6.18
C VAL A 109 14.40 7.98 6.81
N GLU A 110 15.59 8.57 6.79
CA GLU A 110 15.75 9.99 7.09
C GLU A 110 15.08 10.85 6.02
N LYS A 111 14.32 11.87 6.43
CA LYS A 111 13.55 12.76 5.54
C LYS A 111 14.42 13.43 4.46
N ALA A 112 15.70 13.64 4.75
CA ALA A 112 16.67 14.24 3.83
C ALA A 112 17.09 13.33 2.67
N ILE A 113 16.86 12.01 2.75
CA ILE A 113 17.28 11.07 1.70
C ILE A 113 16.49 11.28 0.40
N GLY A 114 15.20 11.61 0.48
CA GLY A 114 14.40 11.93 -0.70
C GLY A 114 14.93 13.14 -1.48
N LEU A 115 15.61 14.08 -0.80
CA LEU A 115 16.24 15.27 -1.42
C LEU A 115 17.56 14.93 -2.14
N GLN A 116 18.14 13.76 -1.87
CA GLN A 116 19.35 13.28 -2.55
C GLN A 116 19.02 12.56 -3.86
N CYS A 117 17.73 12.26 -4.12
CA CYS A 117 17.32 11.67 -5.38
C CYS A 117 17.42 12.71 -6.50
N THR A 118 18.37 12.49 -7.42
CA THR A 118 18.61 13.40 -8.54
C THR A 118 17.71 13.12 -9.75
N VAL A 119 16.97 12.01 -9.74
CA VAL A 119 16.07 11.62 -10.82
C VAL A 119 14.73 12.35 -10.65
N PRO A 120 14.34 13.24 -11.59
CA PRO A 120 13.09 13.98 -11.48
C PRO A 120 11.87 13.04 -11.43
N GLY A 121 10.95 13.30 -10.49
CA GLY A 121 9.71 12.52 -10.33
C GLY A 121 9.88 11.13 -9.72
N ALA A 122 11.12 10.70 -9.48
CA ALA A 122 11.38 9.41 -8.85
C ALA A 122 10.89 9.40 -7.40
N SER A 123 10.37 8.25 -6.98
CA SER A 123 9.88 8.05 -5.63
C SER A 123 10.88 7.23 -4.83
N VAL A 124 10.96 7.50 -3.53
CA VAL A 124 11.78 6.72 -2.60
C VAL A 124 10.85 6.15 -1.54
N SER A 125 10.91 4.84 -1.33
CA SER A 125 10.18 4.12 -0.30
C SER A 125 11.10 3.13 0.40
N THR A 126 10.56 2.47 1.42
CA THR A 126 11.25 1.45 2.21
C THR A 126 10.45 0.19 2.31
N SER A 127 11.17 -0.94 2.38
CA SER A 127 10.60 -2.20 2.83
C SER A 127 11.53 -2.87 3.84
N PRO A 128 11.00 -3.71 4.75
CA PRO A 128 11.81 -4.36 5.79
C PRO A 128 13.04 -5.09 5.24
N LYS A 129 12.94 -5.66 4.02
CA LYS A 129 14.03 -6.40 3.37
C LYS A 129 14.74 -5.62 2.26
N GLY A 130 14.27 -4.42 1.89
CA GLY A 130 14.80 -3.65 0.76
C GLY A 130 14.52 -4.28 -0.61
N PHE A 131 13.45 -5.08 -0.71
CA PHE A 131 12.89 -5.64 -1.94
C PHE A 131 11.38 -5.35 -2.00
N MET A 132 10.78 -5.46 -3.17
CA MET A 132 9.33 -5.35 -3.28
C MET A 132 8.63 -6.50 -2.54
N ASP A 133 7.61 -6.15 -1.75
CA ASP A 133 6.62 -7.07 -1.23
C ASP A 133 5.25 -6.79 -1.90
N GLU A 134 4.26 -7.65 -1.62
CA GLU A 134 2.91 -7.54 -2.20
C GLU A 134 2.27 -6.17 -1.96
N PHE A 135 2.49 -5.61 -0.77
CA PHE A 135 1.97 -4.31 -0.38
C PHE A 135 2.64 -3.18 -1.18
N MET A 136 3.97 -3.23 -1.33
CA MET A 136 4.74 -2.29 -2.15
C MET A 136 4.40 -2.42 -3.64
N PHE A 137 4.15 -3.62 -4.15
CA PHE A 137 3.70 -3.81 -5.53
C PHE A 137 2.34 -3.14 -5.78
N THR A 138 1.38 -3.33 -4.87
CA THR A 138 0.06 -2.69 -4.96
C THR A 138 0.17 -1.17 -4.91
N THR A 139 0.98 -0.64 -3.98
CA THR A 139 1.27 0.79 -3.88
C THR A 139 1.94 1.33 -5.15
N TRP A 140 2.83 0.53 -5.77
CA TRP A 140 3.47 0.88 -7.02
C TRP A 140 2.49 0.90 -8.20
N LEU A 141 1.46 0.04 -8.23
CA LEU A 141 0.42 0.09 -9.25
C LEU A 141 -0.41 1.37 -9.18
N GLU A 142 -0.71 1.87 -7.97
CA GLU A 142 -1.37 3.15 -7.78
C GLU A 142 -0.49 4.31 -8.28
N TYR A 143 0.80 4.27 -7.96
CA TYR A 143 1.79 5.23 -8.49
C TYR A 143 1.84 5.21 -10.02
N PHE A 144 1.90 4.02 -10.60
CA PHE A 144 1.91 3.79 -12.04
C PHE A 144 0.67 4.39 -12.71
N ALA A 145 -0.52 4.11 -12.18
CA ALA A 145 -1.78 4.64 -12.70
C ALA A 145 -1.87 6.17 -12.59
N ALA A 146 -1.39 6.75 -11.48
CA ALA A 146 -1.39 8.19 -11.26
C ALA A 146 -0.37 8.93 -12.14
N THR A 147 0.77 8.31 -12.45
CA THR A 147 1.89 8.95 -13.15
C THR A 147 1.86 8.75 -14.65
N GLY A 148 1.32 7.62 -15.13
CA GLY A 148 1.38 7.25 -16.54
C GLY A 148 0.41 7.97 -17.48
N ASP A 149 -0.38 8.95 -17.00
CA ASP A 149 -1.54 9.49 -17.74
C ASP A 149 -2.40 8.37 -18.36
N LEU A 150 -2.44 7.24 -17.66
CA LEU A 150 -3.14 6.04 -18.06
C LEU A 150 -4.60 6.21 -17.67
N HIS A 151 -5.32 7.12 -18.32
CA HIS A 151 -6.77 7.13 -18.26
C HIS A 151 -7.27 5.79 -18.82
N THR A 152 -7.44 4.84 -17.91
CA THR A 152 -7.27 3.40 -18.16
C THR A 152 -8.33 2.85 -19.11
N ILE A 153 -9.44 3.54 -19.28
CA ILE A 153 -10.43 3.35 -20.34
C ILE A 153 -11.06 4.74 -20.53
N SER A 154 -11.16 5.24 -21.77
CA SER A 154 -11.87 6.51 -22.00
C SER A 154 -13.33 6.36 -21.57
N LYS A 155 -13.96 7.41 -21.00
CA LYS A 155 -15.38 7.36 -20.60
C LYS A 155 -16.30 6.79 -21.70
N PRO A 156 -16.11 7.11 -23.00
CA PRO A 156 -16.86 6.47 -24.09
C PRO A 156 -16.60 4.96 -24.23
N THR A 157 -15.37 4.51 -24.03
CA THR A 157 -15.01 3.08 -24.10
C THR A 157 -15.59 2.32 -22.90
N ALA A 158 -15.58 2.90 -21.70
CA ALA A 158 -16.23 2.32 -20.52
C ALA A 158 -17.74 2.17 -20.76
N LEU A 159 -18.36 3.21 -21.33
CA LEU A 159 -19.77 3.18 -21.69
C LEU A 159 -20.05 2.09 -22.72
N ARG A 160 -19.22 1.96 -23.76
CA ARG A 160 -19.37 0.93 -24.79
C ARG A 160 -19.28 -0.49 -24.19
N ILE A 161 -18.30 -0.75 -23.32
CA ILE A 161 -18.14 -2.04 -22.65
C ILE A 161 -19.35 -2.35 -21.76
N ALA A 162 -19.81 -1.37 -20.98
CA ALA A 162 -21.00 -1.52 -20.15
C ALA A 162 -22.26 -1.76 -21.00
N SER A 163 -22.42 -1.05 -22.13
CA SER A 163 -23.53 -1.24 -23.07
C SER A 163 -23.50 -2.61 -23.72
N THR A 164 -22.34 -3.12 -24.15
CA THR A 164 -22.22 -4.46 -24.70
C THR A 164 -22.56 -5.53 -23.67
N ALA A 165 -22.04 -5.40 -22.44
CA ALA A 165 -22.35 -6.34 -21.36
C ALA A 165 -23.84 -6.32 -21.00
N TRP A 166 -24.47 -5.14 -21.01
CA TRP A 166 -25.90 -5.01 -20.80
C TRP A 166 -26.70 -5.74 -21.88
N LEU A 167 -26.39 -5.51 -23.17
CA LEU A 167 -27.11 -6.15 -24.28
C LEU A 167 -26.93 -7.67 -24.32
N THR A 168 -25.76 -8.18 -23.94
CA THR A 168 -25.48 -9.63 -23.96
C THR A 168 -26.06 -10.36 -22.76
N HIS A 169 -26.08 -9.75 -21.57
CA HIS A 169 -26.42 -10.42 -20.33
C HIS A 169 -27.77 -10.02 -19.72
N MET A 170 -28.39 -8.91 -20.12
CA MET A 170 -29.75 -8.54 -19.69
C MET A 170 -30.82 -9.19 -20.58
N LEU A 171 -30.84 -10.52 -20.56
CA LEU A 171 -31.84 -11.31 -21.27
C LEU A 171 -33.09 -11.50 -20.38
N PRO A 172 -34.32 -11.52 -20.94
CA PRO A 172 -35.54 -11.73 -20.16
C PRO A 172 -35.49 -12.97 -19.28
N LYS A 173 -34.88 -14.06 -19.77
CA LYS A 173 -34.67 -15.30 -19.00
C LYS A 173 -33.84 -15.11 -17.73
N ASN A 174 -32.82 -14.23 -17.77
CA ASN A 174 -31.94 -13.98 -16.63
C ASN A 174 -32.66 -13.15 -15.58
N ILE A 175 -33.52 -12.22 -16.01
CA ILE A 175 -34.37 -11.43 -15.14
C ILE A 175 -35.38 -12.34 -14.44
N VAL A 176 -36.14 -13.13 -15.21
CA VAL A 176 -37.14 -14.06 -14.67
C VAL A 176 -36.50 -15.05 -13.70
N SER A 177 -35.40 -15.70 -14.10
CA SER A 177 -34.64 -16.60 -13.22
C SER A 177 -34.16 -15.90 -11.94
N GLY A 178 -33.78 -14.62 -12.03
CA GLY A 178 -33.41 -13.81 -10.87
C GLY A 178 -34.55 -13.63 -9.86
N PHE A 179 -35.78 -13.40 -10.33
CA PHE A 179 -36.99 -13.30 -9.50
C PHE A 179 -37.41 -14.65 -8.90
N GLU A 180 -37.29 -15.74 -9.66
CA GLU A 180 -37.59 -17.09 -9.21
C GLU A 180 -36.61 -17.53 -8.11
N THR A 181 -35.32 -17.29 -8.34
CA THR A 181 -34.23 -17.57 -7.38
C THR A 181 -34.37 -16.69 -6.13
N ALA A 182 -34.87 -15.47 -6.28
CA ALA A 182 -35.18 -14.62 -5.13
C ALA A 182 -36.37 -15.11 -4.32
N GLY A 183 -37.18 -16.02 -4.87
CA GLY A 183 -38.47 -16.40 -4.32
C GLY A 183 -39.49 -15.26 -4.35
N ILE A 184 -39.23 -14.19 -5.10
CA ILE A 184 -40.14 -13.02 -5.20
C ILE A 184 -41.28 -13.35 -6.16
N PHE A 185 -40.96 -14.00 -7.28
CA PHE A 185 -41.96 -14.45 -8.24
C PHE A 185 -41.51 -15.72 -8.98
N PRO A 186 -42.24 -16.85 -8.86
CA PRO A 186 -43.39 -17.03 -7.97
C PRO A 186 -42.95 -16.92 -6.49
N VAL A 187 -43.87 -16.48 -5.65
CA VAL A 187 -43.57 -16.25 -4.23
C VAL A 187 -43.22 -17.58 -3.57
N SER A 188 -41.99 -17.70 -3.05
CA SER A 188 -41.48 -18.91 -2.39
C SER A 188 -40.69 -18.53 -1.15
N LEU A 189 -41.26 -18.85 0.02
CA LEU A 189 -40.60 -18.65 1.31
C LEU A 189 -39.32 -19.49 1.41
N ASP A 190 -39.32 -20.69 0.83
CA ASP A 190 -38.15 -21.58 0.85
C ASP A 190 -36.96 -20.96 0.11
N ASN A 191 -37.18 -20.37 -1.07
CA ASN A 191 -36.13 -19.69 -1.84
C ASN A 191 -35.63 -18.42 -1.13
N MET A 192 -36.54 -17.67 -0.51
CA MET A 192 -36.17 -16.50 0.31
C MET A 192 -35.32 -16.92 1.53
N MET A 193 -35.68 -18.02 2.20
CA MET A 193 -34.94 -18.55 3.34
C MET A 193 -33.59 -19.13 2.95
N GLN A 194 -33.48 -19.76 1.77
CA GLN A 194 -32.20 -20.19 1.20
C GLN A 194 -31.29 -18.99 0.93
N ARG A 195 -31.80 -17.91 0.32
CA ARG A 195 -31.04 -16.66 0.14
C ARG A 195 -30.62 -16.02 1.47
N PHE A 196 -31.50 -16.00 2.46
CA PHE A 196 -31.16 -15.51 3.80
C PHE A 196 -30.01 -16.30 4.43
N LYS A 197 -30.05 -17.64 4.31
CA LYS A 197 -28.96 -18.52 4.78
C LYS A 197 -27.66 -18.27 4.03
N LEU A 198 -27.70 -18.10 2.71
CA LEU A 198 -26.53 -17.71 1.90
C LEU A 198 -25.95 -16.37 2.36
N PHE A 199 -26.79 -15.37 2.62
CA PHE A 199 -26.33 -14.07 3.12
C PHE A 199 -25.66 -14.16 4.50
N LYS A 200 -26.21 -14.99 5.41
CA LYS A 200 -25.58 -15.27 6.70
C LYS A 200 -24.25 -16.03 6.57
N GLY A 201 -24.14 -16.94 5.60
CA GLY A 201 -22.96 -17.73 5.31
C GLY A 201 -21.95 -17.11 4.33
N GLY A 202 -22.09 -15.83 3.96
CA GLY A 202 -21.14 -15.14 3.07
C GLY A 202 -21.29 -15.43 1.57
N GLY A 203 -22.31 -16.18 1.16
CA GLY A 203 -22.76 -16.31 -0.24
C GLY A 203 -21.84 -17.09 -1.17
N SER A 204 -20.86 -17.83 -0.65
CA SER A 204 -19.91 -18.60 -1.46
C SER A 204 -20.49 -19.99 -1.83
N PRO A 205 -20.36 -20.46 -3.09
CA PRO A 205 -20.74 -21.81 -3.49
C PRO A 205 -19.97 -22.87 -2.68
N GLU A 206 -20.57 -24.03 -2.41
CA GLU A 206 -19.98 -25.10 -1.59
C GLU A 206 -18.61 -25.57 -2.09
N SER A 207 -18.36 -25.47 -3.41
CA SER A 207 -17.06 -25.76 -4.04
C SER A 207 -15.95 -24.75 -3.72
N TYR A 208 -16.30 -23.52 -3.33
CA TYR A 208 -15.36 -22.46 -2.90
C TYR A 208 -15.10 -22.47 -1.39
N VAL A 209 -15.85 -23.25 -0.61
CA VAL A 209 -15.77 -23.30 0.87
C VAL A 209 -14.49 -23.95 1.39
N HIS A 210 -13.66 -24.56 0.54
CA HIS A 210 -12.38 -25.16 0.94
C HIS A 210 -11.23 -24.17 1.18
N ALA A 211 -11.44 -22.87 1.00
CA ALA A 211 -10.42 -21.91 1.38
C ALA A 211 -10.42 -21.74 2.91
N THR A 212 -9.37 -22.21 3.58
CA THR A 212 -9.20 -22.22 5.04
C THR A 212 -9.46 -20.87 5.72
N TRP A 213 -9.29 -19.76 4.99
CA TRP A 213 -9.59 -18.41 5.48
C TRP A 213 -11.09 -18.10 5.66
N LEU A 214 -11.99 -18.78 4.94
CA LEU A 214 -13.45 -18.61 5.08
C LEU A 214 -13.96 -19.18 6.41
N VAL A 215 -13.35 -20.29 6.87
CA VAL A 215 -13.66 -20.91 8.18
C VAL A 215 -13.35 -19.96 9.34
N HIS A 216 -12.38 -19.07 9.17
CA HIS A 216 -12.00 -18.08 10.19
C HIS A 216 -12.74 -16.76 10.06
N GLN A 217 -13.64 -16.57 9.10
CA GLN A 217 -14.28 -15.26 8.87
C GLN A 217 -15.12 -14.79 10.07
N GLU A 218 -15.80 -15.70 10.76
CA GLU A 218 -16.60 -15.37 11.94
C GLU A 218 -15.70 -15.05 13.14
N ALA A 219 -14.66 -15.86 13.39
CA ALA A 219 -13.63 -15.59 14.40
C ALA A 219 -12.87 -14.29 14.12
N ILE A 220 -12.57 -13.97 12.86
CA ILE A 220 -11.93 -12.69 12.48
C ILE A 220 -12.88 -11.52 12.74
N ARG A 221 -14.19 -11.66 12.46
CA ARG A 221 -15.18 -10.60 12.72
C ARG A 221 -15.45 -10.37 14.21
N THR A 222 -15.41 -11.42 15.04
CA THR A 222 -15.69 -11.32 16.48
C THR A 222 -14.44 -11.12 17.34
N GLU A 223 -13.28 -11.66 16.95
CA GLU A 223 -12.06 -11.66 17.77
C GLU A 223 -10.97 -10.72 17.25
N VAL A 224 -10.85 -10.52 15.93
CA VAL A 224 -9.76 -9.74 15.31
C VAL A 224 -10.19 -8.33 14.91
N LEU A 225 -11.42 -8.16 14.40
CA LEU A 225 -12.02 -6.87 14.02
C LEU A 225 -12.78 -6.19 15.19
N CYS A 226 -12.58 -6.63 16.43
CA CYS A 226 -12.90 -5.79 17.58
C CYS A 226 -11.77 -4.77 17.76
N LEU A 227 -12.08 -3.48 17.58
CA LEU A 227 -11.13 -2.40 17.91
C LEU A 227 -10.63 -2.61 19.35
N PRO A 228 -9.31 -2.72 19.60
CA PRO A 228 -8.82 -2.87 20.95
C PRO A 228 -9.22 -1.65 21.79
N GLY A 229 -9.64 -1.90 23.04
CA GLY A 229 -9.93 -0.85 24.00
C GLY A 229 -8.77 0.13 24.09
N LYS A 230 -9.06 1.44 24.01
CA LYS A 230 -8.05 2.52 23.94
C LYS A 230 -6.93 2.31 24.97
N GLY A 231 -5.77 1.87 24.49
CA GLY A 231 -4.55 1.80 25.29
C GLY A 231 -4.15 3.18 25.82
N LYS A 232 -3.54 3.20 27.01
CA LYS A 232 -3.00 4.43 27.60
C LYS A 232 -1.99 5.06 26.64
N LYS A 233 -2.18 6.34 26.30
CA LYS A 233 -1.27 7.09 25.44
C LYS A 233 0.14 7.11 26.05
N ARG A 234 1.06 6.38 25.44
CA ARG A 234 2.50 6.64 25.60
C ARG A 234 2.78 8.03 25.01
N VAL A 235 3.55 8.84 25.73
CA VAL A 235 4.05 10.11 25.22
C VAL A 235 5.15 9.78 24.21
N GLY A 236 4.77 9.71 22.93
CA GLY A 236 5.67 9.44 21.82
C GLY A 236 6.51 10.66 21.43
N ARG A 237 7.71 10.38 20.90
CA ARG A 237 8.44 11.31 20.03
C ARG A 237 7.54 11.76 18.88
N LYS A 238 7.75 12.98 18.39
CA LYS A 238 6.94 13.58 17.31
C LYS A 238 7.26 12.86 15.98
N THR A 239 6.49 11.83 15.66
CA THR A 239 6.56 11.07 14.41
C THR A 239 5.36 11.42 13.54
N ILE A 240 5.55 11.47 12.23
CA ILE A 240 4.48 11.60 11.24
C ILE A 240 4.25 10.21 10.68
N ASP A 241 3.06 9.67 10.89
CA ASP A 241 2.64 8.40 10.30
C ASP A 241 2.31 8.63 8.82
N VAL A 242 3.03 7.93 7.94
CA VAL A 242 2.85 7.98 6.48
C VAL A 242 2.09 6.76 5.95
N GLY A 243 1.45 5.97 6.83
CA GLY A 243 0.60 4.81 6.54
C GLY A 243 0.26 4.56 5.07
N GLY A 244 1.18 3.89 4.36
CA GLY A 244 0.96 3.42 2.99
C GLY A 244 0.81 4.49 1.91
N ARG A 245 1.19 5.75 2.15
CA ARG A 245 1.03 6.85 1.19
C ARG A 245 2.37 7.31 0.62
N ILE A 246 2.36 7.59 -0.67
CA ILE A 246 3.52 8.14 -1.39
C ILE A 246 3.69 9.62 -1.00
N LEU A 247 4.88 9.97 -0.56
CA LEU A 247 5.23 11.33 -0.15
C LEU A 247 5.48 12.22 -1.38
N THR A 248 4.43 12.82 -1.92
CA THR A 248 4.55 13.89 -2.93
C THR A 248 4.87 15.24 -2.27
N LEU A 249 5.57 16.12 -3.00
CA LEU A 249 6.00 17.44 -2.50
C LEU A 249 4.80 18.34 -2.07
N SER A 250 3.67 18.26 -2.79
CA SER A 250 2.45 18.99 -2.45
C SER A 250 1.85 18.51 -1.13
N LEU A 251 1.73 17.19 -0.95
CA LEU A 251 1.20 16.57 0.26
C LEU A 251 2.04 16.92 1.51
N LEU A 252 3.36 17.04 1.38
CA LEU A 252 4.23 17.52 2.45
C LEU A 252 3.88 18.95 2.88
N SER A 253 3.62 19.84 1.92
CA SER A 253 3.25 21.24 2.19
C SER A 253 1.87 21.38 2.86
N GLU A 254 0.90 20.55 2.44
CA GLU A 254 -0.44 20.52 3.04
C GLU A 254 -0.39 19.99 4.49
N ILE A 255 0.41 18.96 4.75
CA ILE A 255 0.61 18.42 6.09
C ILE A 255 1.25 19.48 7.01
N ASP A 256 2.28 20.20 6.54
CA ASP A 256 2.94 21.23 7.33
C ASP A 256 1.99 22.40 7.66
N ALA A 257 1.17 22.84 6.70
CA ALA A 257 0.13 23.86 6.92
C ALA A 257 -0.88 23.43 8.00
N THR A 258 -1.40 22.19 7.90
CA THR A 258 -2.37 21.67 8.88
C THR A 258 -1.76 21.48 10.27
N VAL A 259 -0.46 21.20 10.37
CA VAL A 259 0.26 21.09 11.65
C VAL A 259 0.35 22.45 12.34
N GLU A 260 0.67 23.53 11.63
CA GLU A 260 0.72 24.88 12.19
C GLU A 260 -0.65 25.38 12.64
N GLU A 261 -1.71 25.11 11.85
CA GLU A 261 -3.09 25.42 12.25
C GLU A 261 -3.51 24.69 13.54
N ARG A 262 -3.18 23.40 13.66
CA ARG A 262 -3.45 22.60 14.87
C ARG A 262 -2.71 23.13 16.09
N LYS A 263 -1.45 23.56 15.94
CA LYS A 263 -0.67 24.20 17.01
C LYS A 263 -1.31 25.52 17.45
N ALA A 264 -1.71 26.36 16.49
CA ALA A 264 -2.37 27.64 16.77
C ALA A 264 -3.70 27.46 17.50
N ALA A 265 -4.53 26.50 17.07
CA ALA A 265 -5.80 26.15 17.70
C ALA A 265 -5.61 25.65 19.15
N THR A 266 -4.60 24.81 19.38
CA THR A 266 -4.29 24.27 20.71
C THR A 266 -3.85 25.38 21.67
N LYS A 267 -3.01 26.32 21.19
CA LYS A 267 -2.56 27.48 21.97
C LYS A 267 -3.74 28.38 22.37
N ARG A 268 -4.67 28.65 21.45
CA ARG A 268 -5.92 29.41 21.73
C ARG A 268 -6.80 28.70 22.76
N LYS A 269 -6.98 27.38 22.65
CA LYS A 269 -7.77 26.58 23.59
C LYS A 269 -7.20 26.64 25.01
N LEU A 270 -5.89 26.47 25.18
CA LEU A 270 -5.23 26.54 26.48
C LEU A 270 -5.33 27.94 27.12
N ALA A 271 -5.22 29.00 26.32
CA ALA A 271 -5.40 30.38 26.81
C ALA A 271 -6.83 30.63 27.34
N LEU A 272 -7.85 30.14 26.62
CA LEU A 272 -9.25 30.21 27.05
C LEU A 272 -9.51 29.42 28.35
N GLN A 273 -8.94 28.21 28.46
CA GLN A 273 -9.06 27.39 29.67
C GLN A 273 -8.39 28.07 30.88
N GLY A 274 -7.23 28.69 30.70
CA GLY A 274 -6.54 29.46 31.75
C GLY A 274 -7.36 30.66 32.24
N LYS A 275 -7.98 31.43 31.32
CA LYS A 275 -8.88 32.54 31.67
C LYS A 275 -10.09 32.06 32.48
N ARG A 276 -10.71 30.95 32.07
CA ARG A 276 -11.85 30.34 32.79
C ARG A 276 -11.46 29.85 34.18
N ALA A 277 -10.30 29.22 34.34
CA ALA A 277 -9.81 28.73 35.63
C ALA A 277 -9.53 29.87 36.63
N LYS A 278 -8.91 30.98 36.17
CA LYS A 278 -8.68 32.17 37.00
C LYS A 278 -9.99 32.80 37.47
N LYS A 279 -10.99 32.92 36.57
CA LYS A 279 -12.34 33.40 36.93
C LYS A 279 -12.98 32.52 38.01
N ARG A 280 -12.92 31.19 37.85
CA ARG A 280 -13.49 30.23 38.82
C ARG A 280 -12.80 30.26 40.19
N LYS A 281 -11.47 30.46 40.24
CA LYS A 281 -10.74 30.63 41.51
C LYS A 281 -11.10 31.95 42.21
N LYS A 282 -11.26 33.05 41.47
CA LYS A 282 -11.68 34.34 42.03
C LYS A 282 -13.06 34.24 42.69
N THR A 283 -14.01 33.57 42.03
CA THR A 283 -15.35 33.33 42.59
C THR A 283 -15.34 32.44 43.83
N LYS A 284 -14.56 31.35 43.84
CA LYS A 284 -14.43 30.47 45.01
C LYS A 284 -13.77 31.15 46.23
N ARG A 285 -12.76 32.00 46.00
CA ARG A 285 -12.12 32.77 47.08
C ARG A 285 -13.08 33.79 47.71
N ALA A 286 -13.91 34.44 46.88
CA ALA A 286 -14.96 35.31 47.38
C ALA A 286 -15.96 34.53 48.24
N SER A 287 -16.41 33.35 47.79
CA SER A 287 -17.40 32.55 48.55
C SER A 287 -16.86 31.99 49.88
N THR A 288 -15.58 31.62 49.94
CA THR A 288 -14.95 31.12 51.19
C THR A 288 -14.71 32.23 52.20
N HIS A 289 -14.39 33.45 51.75
CA HIS A 289 -14.29 34.60 52.63
C HIS A 289 -15.65 34.96 53.27
N TRP A 290 -16.74 34.92 52.49
CA TRP A 290 -18.09 35.13 53.04
C TRP A 290 -18.50 34.03 54.03
N ALA A 291 -18.07 32.78 53.82
CA ALA A 291 -18.35 31.68 54.74
C ALA A 291 -17.62 31.79 56.08
N SER A 292 -16.35 32.23 56.11
CA SER A 292 -15.62 32.37 57.39
C SER A 292 -16.15 33.52 58.23
N VAL A 293 -16.51 34.65 57.60
CA VAL A 293 -17.13 35.81 58.27
C VAL A 293 -18.48 35.44 58.91
N PHE A 294 -19.20 34.47 58.31
CA PHE A 294 -20.49 34.01 58.84
C PHE A 294 -20.34 33.08 60.06
N VAL A 295 -19.31 32.24 60.09
CA VAL A 295 -19.03 31.30 61.19
C VAL A 295 -18.51 32.03 62.43
N ASP A 296 -17.62 33.01 62.27
CA ASP A 296 -17.10 33.81 63.40
C ASP A 296 -18.20 34.64 64.10
N LYS A 297 -19.23 35.06 63.37
CA LYS A 297 -20.40 35.75 63.96
C LYS A 297 -21.34 34.83 64.75
N LEU A 298 -21.30 33.51 64.54
CA LEU A 298 -22.22 32.55 65.17
C LEU A 298 -21.59 31.73 66.30
N GLY A 299 -20.25 31.65 66.39
CA GLY A 299 -19.53 30.89 67.43
C GLY A 299 -19.43 31.56 68.81
N GLY A 300 -19.79 32.84 68.94
CA GLY A 300 -19.58 33.64 70.17
C GLY A 300 -20.59 33.44 71.31
N ARG A 301 -21.50 32.47 71.26
CA ARG A 301 -22.45 32.21 72.37
C ARG A 301 -22.57 30.71 72.65
N ARG A 302 -21.71 30.18 73.52
CA ARG A 302 -22.05 29.18 74.56
C ARG A 302 -20.80 28.72 75.33
N ARG A 303 -20.56 29.35 76.48
CA ARG A 303 -20.31 28.72 77.80
C ARG A 303 -19.67 29.74 78.74
N GLN A 304 -20.41 30.18 79.75
CA GLN A 304 -20.11 29.89 81.15
C GLN A 304 -21.26 30.39 82.04
N ARG A 305 -21.58 29.58 83.06
CA ARG A 305 -22.10 30.07 84.34
C ARG A 305 -21.01 30.89 85.01
#